data_AF-A0A497GIB4-F1
#
_entry.id   AF-A0A497GIB4-F1
#
_cell.length_a   1.000
_cell.length_b   1.000
_cell.length_c   1.000
_cell.angle_alpha   90.00
_cell.angle_beta   90.00
_cell.angle_gamma   90.00
#
_symmetry.space_group_name_H-M   'P 1'
#
loop_
_entity.id
_entity.type
_entity.pdbx_description
1 polymer ?
#
loop_
_entity_poly.entity_id
_entity_poly.type
_entity_poly.pdbx_seq_one_letter_code
_entity_poly.pdbx_strand_id
1 'polypeptide(L)'
;MRDILAFVVSVTIVYIIVAVPTLFYSQERIWMLLLFILLSSSAMISFIIVYAGRYLRSMRTDEYVVTAVMAAIFSTEVFWGMLLPGVLYEIPFISPFVIMLSSYLPKAIIYGIVMGYSYKPFISTLFFTIWGIASEIIYPNPAWAPYYVAWGALLDIFVIIGCSNESEVRRRSISLLGFLFGYAGWGFTKAYEIVLWGNWHPLRLIIIAMILNGMVTCVGVQVGYKIGQKARSVVP
;
A
#
# COMPACT_ATOMS: atom_id res chain seq x y z
N MET A 1 17.29 -3.23 14.72
CA MET A 1 16.22 -3.53 15.69
C MET A 1 15.00 -2.65 15.47
N ARG A 2 15.15 -1.32 15.31
CA ARG A 2 14.03 -0.40 15.00
C ARG A 2 13.22 -0.78 13.76
N ASP A 3 13.86 -1.10 12.63
CA ASP A 3 13.13 -1.54 11.42
C ASP A 3 12.28 -2.80 11.64
N ILE A 4 12.78 -3.74 12.46
CA ILE A 4 12.06 -4.97 12.78
C ILE A 4 10.86 -4.67 13.66
N LEU A 5 11.05 -3.82 14.68
CA LEU A 5 9.97 -3.38 15.55
C LEU A 5 8.90 -2.65 14.75
N ALA A 6 9.30 -1.70 13.89
CA ALA A 6 8.41 -0.99 12.99
C ALA A 6 7.63 -1.97 12.11
N PHE A 7 8.32 -2.94 11.51
CA PHE A 7 7.71 -3.97 10.68
C PHE A 7 6.69 -4.81 11.45
N VAL A 8 7.04 -5.31 12.64
CA VAL A 8 6.14 -6.11 13.48
C VAL A 8 4.91 -5.32 13.88
N VAL A 9 5.07 -4.05 14.27
CA VAL A 9 3.96 -3.16 14.60
C VAL A 9 3.03 -2.98 13.40
N SER A 10 3.58 -2.63 12.22
CA SER A 10 2.78 -2.45 11.01
C SER A 10 2.06 -3.73 10.57
N VAL A 11 2.73 -4.89 10.58
CA VAL A 11 2.11 -6.19 10.28
C VAL A 11 0.97 -6.50 11.25
N THR A 12 1.16 -6.22 12.54
CA THR A 12 0.16 -6.46 13.59
C THR A 12 -1.08 -5.58 13.40
N ILE A 13 -0.88 -4.29 13.09
CA ILE A 13 -1.99 -3.36 12.80
C ILE A 13 -2.84 -3.89 11.65
N VAL A 14 -2.21 -4.24 10.52
CA VAL A 14 -2.93 -4.79 9.35
C VAL A 14 -3.61 -6.10 9.70
N TYR A 15 -2.94 -6.99 10.43
CA TYR A 15 -3.52 -8.26 10.85
C TYR A 15 -4.80 -8.04 11.65
N ILE A 16 -4.83 -7.12 12.61
CA ILE A 16 -6.02 -6.81 13.41
C ILE A 16 -7.14 -6.27 12.51
N ILE A 17 -6.82 -5.34 11.61
CA ILE A 17 -7.78 -4.74 10.68
C ILE A 17 -8.43 -5.78 9.75
N VAL A 18 -7.71 -6.85 9.40
CA VAL A 18 -8.23 -7.96 8.59
C VAL A 18 -8.95 -9.02 9.42
N ALA A 19 -8.36 -9.41 10.55
CA ALA A 19 -8.84 -10.50 11.39
C ALA A 19 -10.20 -10.17 12.00
N VAL A 20 -10.42 -8.93 12.44
CA VAL A 20 -11.69 -8.53 13.07
C VAL A 20 -12.87 -8.66 12.08
N PRO A 21 -12.88 -8.02 10.90
CA PRO A 21 -13.94 -8.24 9.92
C PRO A 21 -14.08 -9.69 9.49
N THR A 22 -12.98 -10.44 9.36
CA THR A 22 -13.04 -11.83 8.91
C THR A 22 -13.67 -12.75 9.95
N LEU A 23 -13.28 -12.64 11.23
CA LEU A 23 -13.75 -13.56 12.28
C LEU A 23 -15.15 -13.23 12.76
N PHE A 24 -15.54 -11.95 12.73
CA PHE A 24 -16.83 -11.49 13.22
C PHE A 24 -17.84 -11.21 12.11
N TYR A 25 -17.54 -11.56 10.86
CA TYR A 25 -18.44 -11.34 9.74
C TYR A 25 -19.82 -11.99 9.97
N SER A 26 -20.86 -11.17 9.84
CA SER A 26 -22.26 -11.59 9.75
C SER A 26 -23.06 -10.41 9.22
N GLN A 27 -24.15 -10.66 8.50
CA GLN A 27 -24.97 -9.60 7.91
C GLN A 27 -25.47 -8.57 8.95
N GLU A 28 -25.85 -9.04 10.13
CA GLU A 28 -26.32 -8.19 11.25
C GLU A 28 -25.25 -7.23 11.80
N ARG A 29 -23.97 -7.54 11.58
CA ARG A 29 -22.83 -6.79 12.15
C ARG A 29 -22.11 -5.92 11.12
N ILE A 30 -22.56 -5.88 9.86
CA ILE A 30 -21.87 -5.17 8.77
C ILE A 30 -21.60 -3.70 9.14
N TRP A 31 -22.58 -2.99 9.70
CA TRP A 31 -22.43 -1.58 10.08
C TRP A 31 -21.38 -1.36 11.18
N MET A 32 -21.30 -2.26 12.16
CA MET A 32 -20.27 -2.19 13.21
C MET A 32 -18.88 -2.49 12.64
N LEU A 33 -18.78 -3.45 11.71
CA LEU A 33 -17.51 -3.76 11.04
C LEU A 33 -17.06 -2.62 10.11
N LEU A 34 -18.01 -1.97 9.43
CA LEU A 34 -17.75 -0.76 8.63
C LEU A 34 -17.23 0.37 9.50
N LEU A 35 -17.88 0.63 10.63
CA LEU A 35 -17.43 1.65 11.58
C LEU A 35 -16.01 1.32 12.09
N PHE A 36 -15.75 0.05 12.41
CA PHE A 36 -14.42 -0.39 12.86
C PHE A 36 -13.33 -0.12 11.81
N ILE A 37 -13.54 -0.48 10.53
CA ILE A 37 -12.53 -0.23 9.48
C ILE A 37 -12.36 1.26 9.21
N LEU A 38 -13.45 2.04 9.22
CA LEU A 38 -13.38 3.49 9.01
C LEU A 38 -12.64 4.20 10.15
N LEU A 39 -12.91 3.85 11.41
CA LEU A 39 -12.22 4.41 12.56
C LEU A 39 -10.74 4.01 12.58
N SER A 40 -10.42 2.75 12.27
CA SER A 40 -9.03 2.27 12.20
C SER A 40 -8.24 2.99 11.11
N SER A 41 -8.82 3.11 9.90
CA SER A 41 -8.26 3.88 8.79
C SER A 41 -8.05 5.35 9.18
N SER A 42 -9.07 5.98 9.75
CA SER A 42 -9.02 7.39 10.14
C SER A 42 -7.97 7.65 11.22
N ALA A 43 -7.83 6.77 12.22
CA ALA A 43 -6.84 6.89 13.27
C ALA A 43 -5.40 6.89 12.72
N MET A 44 -5.09 6.00 11.76
CA MET A 44 -3.76 5.98 11.12
C MET A 44 -3.52 7.24 10.28
N ILE A 45 -4.53 7.67 9.51
CA ILE A 45 -4.45 8.88 8.68
C ILE A 45 -4.20 10.10 9.57
N SER A 46 -4.99 10.26 10.64
CA SER A 46 -4.84 11.37 11.60
C SER A 46 -3.47 11.35 12.27
N PHE A 47 -2.97 10.18 12.68
CA PHE A 47 -1.63 10.05 13.24
C PHE A 47 -0.57 10.58 12.27
N ILE A 48 -0.62 10.20 10.99
CA ILE A 48 0.36 10.65 10.01
C ILE A 48 0.23 12.13 9.68
N ILE A 49 -0.99 12.66 9.57
CA ILE A 49 -1.19 14.10 9.36
C ILE A 49 -0.56 14.91 10.50
N VAL A 50 -0.75 14.49 11.75
CA VAL A 50 -0.21 15.18 12.92
C VAL A 50 1.32 15.05 13.01
N TYR A 51 1.87 13.84 12.86
CA TYR A 51 3.29 13.58 13.09
C TYR A 51 4.19 13.87 11.89
N ALA A 52 3.67 13.70 10.68
CA ALA A 52 4.45 13.83 9.45
C ALA A 52 3.91 14.87 8.46
N GLY A 53 2.74 15.47 8.69
CA GLY A 53 2.24 16.55 7.84
C GLY A 53 3.18 17.75 7.72
N ARG A 54 4.06 17.98 8.71
CA ARG A 54 5.11 18.99 8.63
C ARG A 54 6.12 18.76 7.50
N TYR A 55 6.36 17.51 7.10
CA TYR A 55 7.30 17.17 6.02
C TYR A 55 6.77 17.58 4.65
N LEU A 56 5.45 17.78 4.51
CA LEU A 56 4.85 18.36 3.30
C LEU A 56 5.37 19.77 3.03
N ARG A 57 5.60 20.58 4.09
CA ARG A 57 6.10 21.95 3.94
C ARG A 57 7.56 22.01 3.49
N SER A 58 8.34 20.98 3.82
CA SER A 58 9.75 20.86 3.44
C SER A 58 9.97 20.03 2.17
N MET A 59 8.89 19.60 1.50
CA MET A 59 8.98 18.79 0.30
C MET A 59 9.43 19.66 -0.87
N ARG A 60 10.46 19.22 -1.59
CA ARG A 60 10.89 19.90 -2.81
C ARG A 60 9.83 19.73 -3.91
N THR A 61 9.75 20.69 -4.83
CA THR A 61 8.82 20.63 -5.95
C THR A 61 9.00 19.38 -6.80
N ASP A 62 10.24 18.95 -7.04
CA ASP A 62 10.52 17.74 -7.81
C ASP A 62 10.08 16.46 -7.08
N GLU A 63 10.22 16.39 -5.75
CA GLU A 63 9.69 15.28 -4.94
C GLU A 63 8.17 15.19 -5.06
N TYR A 64 7.47 16.33 -5.02
CA TYR A 64 6.01 16.40 -5.18
C TYR A 64 5.58 15.97 -6.59
N VAL A 65 6.24 16.50 -7.63
CA VAL A 65 5.90 16.18 -9.04
C VAL A 65 6.13 14.70 -9.33
N VAL A 66 7.25 14.13 -8.93
CA VAL A 66 7.52 12.69 -9.12
C VAL A 66 6.48 11.85 -8.39
N THR A 67 6.14 12.21 -7.13
CA THR A 67 5.10 11.51 -6.36
C THR A 67 3.75 11.58 -7.07
N ALA A 68 3.35 12.76 -7.55
CA ALA A 68 2.06 12.97 -8.23
C ALA A 68 1.97 12.22 -9.56
N VAL A 69 3.00 12.31 -10.40
CA VAL A 69 3.05 11.62 -11.71
C VAL A 69 3.03 10.12 -11.50
N MET A 70 3.82 9.59 -10.58
CA MET A 70 3.85 8.16 -10.29
C MET A 70 2.52 7.68 -9.71
N ALA A 71 1.86 8.45 -8.83
CA ALA A 71 0.54 8.12 -8.31
C ALA A 71 -0.55 8.14 -9.39
N ALA A 72 -0.46 9.06 -10.35
CA ALA A 72 -1.35 9.10 -11.51
C ALA A 72 -1.13 7.93 -12.47
N ILE A 73 0.13 7.53 -12.71
CA ILE A 73 0.41 6.30 -13.48
C ILE A 73 -0.12 5.07 -12.74
N PHE A 74 0.04 5.04 -11.41
CA PHE A 74 -0.46 3.97 -10.56
C PHE A 74 -1.98 3.80 -10.67
N SER A 75 -2.76 4.88 -10.84
CA SER A 75 -4.23 4.76 -11.02
C SER A 75 -4.65 4.03 -12.31
N THR A 76 -3.75 3.92 -13.29
CA THR A 76 -4.01 3.19 -14.54
C THR A 76 -3.86 1.67 -14.40
N GLU A 77 -3.53 1.17 -13.19
CA GLU A 77 -3.30 -0.25 -12.89
C GLU A 77 -4.41 -1.19 -13.36
N VAL A 78 -5.66 -0.73 -13.36
CA VAL A 78 -6.83 -1.52 -13.78
C VAL A 78 -6.70 -1.94 -15.25
N PHE A 79 -6.06 -1.12 -16.07
CA PHE A 79 -5.83 -1.41 -17.49
C PHE A 79 -4.66 -2.38 -17.72
N TRP A 80 -3.76 -2.54 -16.76
CA TRP A 80 -2.55 -3.37 -16.93
C TRP A 80 -2.87 -4.85 -16.89
N GLY A 81 -3.84 -5.23 -16.05
CA GLY A 81 -4.42 -6.58 -16.06
C GLY A 81 -5.18 -6.89 -17.36
N MET A 82 -5.62 -5.86 -18.10
CA MET A 82 -6.29 -6.04 -19.39
C MET A 82 -5.31 -6.25 -20.55
N LEU A 83 -4.00 -6.11 -20.33
CA LEU A 83 -2.97 -6.32 -21.36
C LEU A 83 -2.69 -7.80 -21.65
N LEU A 84 -3.04 -8.70 -20.72
CA LEU A 84 -2.81 -10.13 -20.87
C LEU A 84 -4.08 -10.84 -21.36
N PRO A 85 -3.95 -11.88 -22.20
CA PRO A 85 -5.10 -12.67 -22.64
C PRO A 85 -5.91 -13.22 -21.46
N GLY A 86 -7.25 -13.04 -21.49
CA GLY A 86 -8.17 -13.46 -20.43
C GLY A 86 -8.00 -14.91 -19.98
N VAL A 87 -7.67 -15.81 -20.93
CA VAL A 87 -7.41 -17.23 -20.68
C VAL A 87 -6.32 -17.46 -19.62
N LEU A 88 -5.31 -16.59 -19.55
CA LEU A 88 -4.23 -16.72 -18.55
C LEU A 88 -4.73 -16.51 -17.11
N TYR A 89 -5.84 -15.79 -16.92
CA TYR A 89 -6.48 -15.58 -15.62
C TYR A 89 -7.40 -16.72 -15.20
N GLU A 90 -7.74 -17.64 -16.10
CA GLU A 90 -8.65 -18.76 -15.83
C GLU A 90 -7.91 -20.08 -15.57
N ILE A 91 -6.65 -20.20 -15.99
CA ILE A 91 -5.88 -21.44 -15.79
C ILE A 91 -5.56 -21.61 -14.29
N PRO A 92 -6.00 -22.70 -13.64
CA PRO A 92 -5.67 -22.99 -12.25
C PRO A 92 -4.16 -23.02 -12.04
N PHE A 93 -3.69 -22.55 -10.88
CA PHE A 93 -2.27 -22.39 -10.51
C PHE A 93 -1.49 -21.33 -11.30
N ILE A 94 -1.85 -20.99 -12.53
CA ILE A 94 -1.21 -19.92 -13.31
C ILE A 94 -1.82 -18.56 -12.98
N SER A 95 -3.15 -18.50 -12.84
CA SER A 95 -3.91 -17.29 -12.55
C SER A 95 -3.34 -16.44 -11.40
N PRO A 96 -2.97 -17.01 -10.23
CA PRO A 96 -2.37 -16.22 -9.15
C PRO A 96 -1.03 -15.58 -9.56
N PHE A 97 -0.16 -16.29 -10.28
CA PHE A 97 1.12 -15.72 -10.74
C PHE A 97 0.90 -14.63 -11.80
N VAL A 98 -0.07 -14.81 -12.69
CA VAL A 98 -0.42 -13.82 -13.70
C VAL A 98 -0.89 -12.53 -13.02
N ILE A 99 -1.81 -12.63 -12.06
CA ILE A 99 -2.28 -11.46 -11.28
C ILE A 99 -1.12 -10.79 -10.53
N MET A 100 -0.26 -11.58 -9.89
CA MET A 100 0.89 -11.05 -9.15
C MET A 100 1.88 -10.32 -10.08
N LEU A 101 2.15 -10.85 -11.28
CA LEU A 101 3.10 -10.28 -12.24
C LEU A 101 2.51 -9.11 -13.05
N SER A 102 1.21 -9.15 -13.37
CA SER A 102 0.56 -8.14 -14.21
C SER A 102 0.00 -6.97 -13.41
N SER A 103 -0.28 -7.18 -12.11
CA SER A 103 -0.90 -6.16 -11.25
C SER A 103 0.03 -5.74 -10.11
N TYR A 104 0.47 -6.66 -9.25
CA TYR A 104 1.19 -6.29 -8.02
C TYR A 104 2.66 -5.91 -8.23
N LEU A 105 3.37 -6.61 -9.13
CA LEU A 105 4.78 -6.33 -9.38
C LEU A 105 4.99 -4.93 -10.01
N PRO A 106 4.24 -4.52 -11.06
CA PRO A 106 4.35 -3.18 -11.62
C PRO A 106 4.00 -2.07 -10.62
N LYS A 107 2.93 -2.26 -9.81
CA LYS A 107 2.56 -1.36 -8.71
C LYS A 107 3.71 -1.15 -7.73
N ALA A 108 4.33 -2.26 -7.31
CA ALA A 108 5.46 -2.23 -6.40
C ALA A 108 6.68 -1.54 -7.00
N ILE A 109 6.93 -1.68 -8.31
CA ILE A 109 8.00 -0.94 -8.99
C ILE A 109 7.73 0.56 -8.95
N ILE A 110 6.52 1.02 -9.28
CA ILE A 110 6.17 2.45 -9.23
C ILE A 110 6.35 3.01 -7.82
N TYR A 111 5.76 2.34 -6.83
CA TYR A 111 5.90 2.78 -5.44
C TYR A 111 7.36 2.78 -5.00
N GLY A 112 8.13 1.77 -5.42
CA GLY A 112 9.58 1.72 -5.21
C GLY A 112 10.31 2.90 -5.83
N ILE A 113 9.95 3.33 -7.05
CA ILE A 113 10.54 4.53 -7.70
C ILE A 113 10.33 5.76 -6.82
N VAL A 114 9.11 5.97 -6.32
CA VAL A 114 8.79 7.11 -5.45
C VAL A 114 9.62 7.08 -4.18
N MET A 115 9.67 5.93 -3.49
CA MET A 115 10.47 5.79 -2.28
C MET A 115 11.98 5.86 -2.53
N GLY A 116 12.45 5.48 -3.71
CA GLY A 116 13.85 5.65 -4.15
C GLY A 116 14.20 7.10 -4.43
N TYR A 117 13.25 7.85 -4.98
CA TYR A 117 13.42 9.27 -5.26
C TYR A 117 13.36 10.11 -3.99
N SER A 118 12.35 9.89 -3.13
CA SER A 118 12.23 10.57 -1.84
C SER A 118 11.80 9.59 -0.75
N TYR A 119 12.77 9.13 0.04
CA TYR A 119 12.53 8.33 1.22
C TYR A 119 12.32 9.23 2.44
N LYS A 120 11.11 9.79 2.59
CA LYS A 120 10.75 10.68 3.71
C LYS A 120 9.37 10.32 4.27
N PRO A 121 9.11 10.62 5.56
CA PRO A 121 7.76 10.55 6.09
C PRO A 121 6.80 11.40 5.24
N PHE A 122 5.54 10.94 5.14
CA PHE A 122 4.44 11.56 4.41
C PHE A 122 4.42 11.31 2.89
N ILE A 123 5.52 10.83 2.29
CA ILE A 123 5.58 10.54 0.84
C ILE A 123 4.57 9.44 0.47
N SER A 124 4.47 8.38 1.27
CA SER A 124 3.55 7.28 0.98
C SER A 124 2.09 7.76 1.09
N THR A 125 1.75 8.46 2.17
CA THR A 125 0.40 8.99 2.37
C THR A 125 0.01 9.95 1.26
N LEU A 126 0.91 10.84 0.83
CA LEU A 126 0.66 11.73 -0.28
C LEU A 126 0.43 10.96 -1.60
N PHE A 127 1.32 10.01 -1.91
CA PHE A 127 1.19 9.14 -3.09
C PHE A 127 -0.19 8.48 -3.15
N PHE A 128 -0.58 7.84 -2.05
CA PHE A 128 -1.84 7.11 -1.96
C PHE A 128 -3.07 8.04 -1.90
N THR A 129 -2.92 9.27 -1.39
CA THR A 129 -3.97 10.29 -1.46
C THR A 129 -4.23 10.72 -2.90
N ILE A 130 -3.17 10.99 -3.67
CA ILE A 130 -3.29 11.36 -5.08
C ILE A 130 -3.89 10.21 -5.89
N TRP A 131 -3.41 8.98 -5.65
CA TRP A 131 -3.99 7.79 -6.27
C TRP A 131 -5.47 7.61 -5.92
N GLY A 132 -5.85 7.81 -4.66
CA GLY A 132 -7.25 7.74 -4.23
C GLY A 132 -8.12 8.79 -4.94
N ILE A 133 -7.67 10.05 -5.01
CA ILE A 133 -8.39 11.10 -5.74
C ILE A 133 -8.55 10.73 -7.22
N ALA A 134 -7.48 10.29 -7.88
CA ALA A 134 -7.53 9.89 -9.28
C ALA A 134 -8.48 8.70 -9.50
N SER A 135 -8.46 7.72 -8.61
CA SER A 135 -9.31 6.53 -8.68
C SER A 135 -10.79 6.88 -8.47
N GLU A 136 -11.11 7.75 -7.51
CA GLU A 136 -12.48 8.20 -7.24
C GLU A 136 -13.06 9.09 -8.34
N ILE A 137 -12.22 9.80 -9.10
CA ILE A 137 -12.66 10.54 -10.30
C ILE A 137 -13.06 9.57 -11.42
N ILE A 138 -12.32 8.47 -11.60
CA ILE A 138 -12.56 7.50 -12.67
C ILE A 138 -13.70 6.52 -12.28
N TYR A 139 -13.70 6.07 -11.02
CA TYR A 139 -14.63 5.08 -10.47
C TYR A 139 -15.15 5.54 -9.10
N PRO A 140 -16.17 6.41 -9.04
CA PRO A 140 -16.65 6.98 -7.78
C PRO A 140 -17.19 5.93 -6.81
N ASN A 141 -16.55 5.77 -5.66
CA ASN A 141 -17.02 4.98 -4.53
C ASN A 141 -16.45 5.52 -3.20
N PRO A 142 -17.08 6.54 -2.60
CA PRO A 142 -16.50 7.25 -1.45
C PRO A 142 -16.28 6.38 -0.21
N ALA A 143 -16.93 5.22 -0.11
CA ALA A 143 -16.69 4.26 0.97
C ALA A 143 -15.25 3.68 0.93
N TRP A 144 -14.60 3.68 -0.24
CA TRP A 144 -13.22 3.25 -0.44
C TRP A 144 -12.21 4.39 -0.24
N ALA A 145 -12.63 5.66 -0.20
CA ALA A 145 -11.72 6.78 -0.06
C ALA A 145 -10.73 6.64 1.12
N PRO A 146 -11.16 6.20 2.34
CA PRO A 146 -10.23 6.01 3.45
C PRO A 146 -9.27 4.85 3.26
N TYR A 147 -9.62 3.84 2.45
CA TYR A 147 -8.75 2.69 2.17
C TYR A 147 -7.44 3.14 1.52
N TYR A 148 -7.51 4.00 0.49
CA TYR A 148 -6.32 4.44 -0.23
C TYR A 148 -5.35 5.15 0.71
N VAL A 149 -5.84 6.17 1.43
CA VAL A 149 -5.01 7.00 2.30
C VAL A 149 -4.48 6.21 3.51
N ALA A 150 -5.28 5.31 4.08
CA ALA A 150 -4.86 4.47 5.21
C ALA A 150 -3.73 3.51 4.84
N TRP A 151 -3.71 3.00 3.60
CA TRP A 151 -2.60 2.18 3.11
C TRP A 151 -1.30 2.98 3.09
N GLY A 152 -1.31 4.19 2.51
CA GLY A 152 -0.15 5.09 2.55
C GLY A 152 0.27 5.46 3.97
N ALA A 153 -0.70 5.73 4.84
CA ALA A 153 -0.45 6.09 6.24
C ALA A 153 0.26 4.97 7.00
N LEU A 154 -0.14 3.72 6.82
CA LEU A 154 0.53 2.58 7.43
C LEU A 154 2.01 2.47 6.99
N LEU A 155 2.28 2.70 5.71
CA LEU A 155 3.65 2.65 5.18
C LEU A 155 4.50 3.79 5.76
N ASP A 156 3.91 4.98 5.94
CA ASP A 156 4.60 6.07 6.62
C ASP A 156 4.80 5.81 8.12
N ILE A 157 3.91 5.08 8.82
CA ILE A 157 4.14 4.63 10.20
C ILE A 157 5.43 3.80 10.26
N PHE A 158 5.63 2.89 9.30
CA PHE A 158 6.87 2.11 9.21
C PHE A 158 8.09 3.00 8.99
N VAL A 159 8.00 3.98 8.07
CA VAL A 159 9.10 4.92 7.78
C VAL A 159 9.46 5.76 9.02
N ILE A 160 8.46 6.27 9.74
CA ILE A 160 8.66 7.11 10.94
C ILE A 160 9.33 6.33 12.08
N ILE A 161 8.89 5.10 12.34
CA ILE A 161 9.44 4.28 13.43
C ILE A 161 10.81 3.71 13.04
N GLY A 162 10.97 3.31 11.78
CA GLY A 162 12.16 2.63 11.26
C GLY A 162 13.34 3.57 11.01
N CYS A 163 13.11 4.75 10.44
CA CYS A 163 14.18 5.67 10.04
C CYS A 163 14.36 6.82 11.03
N SER A 164 15.46 6.79 11.78
CA SER A 164 15.89 7.90 12.64
C SER A 164 16.80 8.92 11.96
N ASN A 165 17.29 8.65 10.74
CA ASN A 165 18.09 9.58 9.93
C ASN A 165 17.89 9.30 8.42
N GLU A 166 17.72 10.35 7.62
CA GLU A 166 17.55 10.25 6.15
C GLU A 166 18.77 9.61 5.45
N SER A 167 19.95 9.64 6.08
CA SER A 167 21.20 9.13 5.52
C SER A 167 21.43 7.63 5.68
N GLU A 168 20.67 6.93 6.52
CA GLU A 168 20.82 5.48 6.77
C GLU A 168 19.64 4.66 6.25
N VAL A 169 19.28 4.81 4.97
CA VAL A 169 18.33 3.88 4.36
C VAL A 169 19.02 2.55 4.09
N ARG A 170 18.73 1.55 4.94
CA ARG A 170 19.31 0.20 4.82
C ARG A 170 18.54 -0.60 3.77
N ARG A 171 19.24 -1.42 2.97
CA ARG A 171 18.64 -2.37 2.01
C ARG A 171 17.54 -3.23 2.65
N ARG A 172 17.72 -3.58 3.92
CA ARG A 172 16.73 -4.32 4.72
C ARG A 172 15.44 -3.53 4.90
N SER A 173 15.51 -2.24 5.23
CA SER A 173 14.33 -1.38 5.44
C SER A 173 13.49 -1.28 4.15
N ILE A 174 14.14 -1.19 2.99
CA ILE A 174 13.46 -1.21 1.69
C ILE A 174 12.78 -2.54 1.40
N SER A 175 13.44 -3.65 1.73
CA SER A 175 12.85 -4.99 1.55
C SER A 175 11.60 -5.18 2.43
N LEU A 176 11.68 -4.76 3.70
CA LEU A 176 10.56 -4.81 4.64
C LEU A 176 9.41 -3.88 4.24
N LEU A 177 9.73 -2.67 3.76
CA LEU A 177 8.74 -1.74 3.23
C LEU A 177 8.04 -2.33 2.00
N GLY A 178 8.79 -2.95 1.10
CA GLY A 178 8.23 -3.62 -0.07
C GLY A 178 7.33 -4.79 0.28
N PHE A 179 7.68 -5.55 1.33
CA PHE A 179 6.77 -6.57 1.87
C PHE A 179 5.50 -5.96 2.46
N LEU A 180 5.63 -4.93 3.30
CA LEU A 180 4.49 -4.23 3.90
C LEU A 180 3.56 -3.64 2.84
N PHE A 181 4.10 -3.10 1.75
CA PHE A 181 3.30 -2.58 0.64
C PHE A 181 2.30 -3.62 0.14
N GLY A 182 2.74 -4.83 -0.23
CA GLY A 182 1.84 -5.87 -0.72
C GLY A 182 0.97 -6.50 0.38
N TYR A 183 1.55 -6.74 1.56
CA TYR A 183 0.84 -7.32 2.70
C TYR A 183 -0.32 -6.43 3.16
N ALA A 184 -0.06 -5.13 3.31
CA ALA A 184 -1.05 -4.14 3.68
C ALA A 184 -2.05 -3.87 2.56
N GLY A 185 -1.59 -3.75 1.32
CA GLY A 185 -2.46 -3.51 0.17
C GLY A 185 -3.54 -4.58 0.05
N TRP A 186 -3.12 -5.86 0.02
CA TRP A 186 -4.08 -6.97 0.00
C TRP A 186 -4.94 -7.02 1.26
N GLY A 187 -4.36 -6.80 2.44
CA GLY A 187 -5.06 -6.81 3.72
C GLY A 187 -6.19 -5.79 3.76
N PHE A 188 -5.88 -4.52 3.50
CA PHE A 188 -6.87 -3.44 3.47
C PHE A 188 -7.93 -3.69 2.41
N THR A 189 -7.55 -4.07 1.18
CA THR A 189 -8.53 -4.39 0.13
C THR A 189 -9.48 -5.46 0.63
N LYS A 190 -8.95 -6.55 1.19
CA LYS A 190 -9.78 -7.66 1.66
C LYS A 190 -10.71 -7.26 2.82
N ALA A 191 -10.23 -6.45 3.78
CA ALA A 191 -11.06 -5.97 4.87
C ALA A 191 -12.26 -5.16 4.35
N TYR A 192 -12.03 -4.28 3.37
CA TYR A 192 -13.09 -3.50 2.73
C TYR A 192 -14.03 -4.37 1.89
N GLU A 193 -13.52 -5.31 1.10
CA GLU A 193 -14.34 -6.23 0.31
C GLU A 193 -15.25 -7.12 1.18
N ILE A 194 -14.75 -7.60 2.32
CA ILE A 194 -15.55 -8.41 3.25
C ILE A 194 -16.75 -7.58 3.75
N VAL A 195 -16.50 -6.35 4.17
CA VAL A 195 -17.53 -5.50 4.78
C VAL A 195 -18.49 -4.93 3.74
N LEU A 196 -17.98 -4.40 2.62
CA LEU A 196 -18.78 -3.70 1.62
C LEU A 196 -19.44 -4.64 0.62
N TRP A 197 -18.79 -5.76 0.27
CA TRP A 197 -19.25 -6.66 -0.78
C TRP A 197 -19.58 -8.07 -0.28
N GLY A 198 -19.40 -8.35 1.00
CA GLY A 198 -19.63 -9.68 1.56
C GLY A 198 -18.67 -10.75 1.02
N ASN A 199 -17.53 -10.36 0.45
CA ASN A 199 -16.56 -11.25 -0.19
C ASN A 199 -15.74 -12.04 0.86
N TRP A 200 -16.41 -12.78 1.73
CA TRP A 200 -15.81 -13.45 2.87
C TRP A 200 -14.99 -14.69 2.46
N HIS A 201 -13.82 -14.84 3.07
CA HIS A 201 -12.94 -15.99 2.90
C HIS A 201 -12.34 -16.38 4.27
N PRO A 202 -11.99 -17.65 4.50
CA PRO A 202 -11.29 -18.06 5.72
C PRO A 202 -10.01 -17.27 5.95
N LEU A 203 -9.80 -16.81 7.19
CA LEU A 203 -8.66 -15.96 7.57
C LEU A 203 -7.30 -16.55 7.14
N ARG A 204 -7.13 -17.88 7.25
CA ARG A 204 -5.91 -18.57 6.82
C ARG A 204 -5.57 -18.32 5.34
N LEU A 205 -6.56 -18.32 4.46
CA LEU A 205 -6.36 -18.12 3.02
C LEU A 205 -6.02 -16.66 2.73
N ILE A 206 -6.67 -15.73 3.45
CA ILE A 206 -6.38 -14.31 3.35
C ILE A 206 -4.94 -14.04 3.76
N ILE A 207 -4.50 -14.57 4.91
CA ILE A 207 -3.12 -14.38 5.39
C ILE A 207 -2.10 -14.94 4.41
N ILE A 208 -2.33 -16.13 3.85
CA ILE A 208 -1.44 -16.71 2.83
C ILE A 208 -1.35 -15.76 1.63
N ALA A 209 -2.48 -15.25 1.13
CA ALA A 209 -2.49 -14.30 0.03
C ALA A 209 -1.77 -12.99 0.36
N MET A 210 -1.93 -12.45 1.58
CA MET A 210 -1.21 -11.26 2.03
C MET A 210 0.31 -11.48 2.04
N ILE A 211 0.76 -12.65 2.54
CA ILE A 211 2.18 -13.00 2.60
C ILE A 211 2.76 -13.14 1.19
N LEU A 212 2.07 -13.85 0.31
CA LEU A 212 2.52 -14.05 -1.08
C LEU A 212 2.61 -12.71 -1.82
N ASN A 213 1.61 -11.84 -1.68
CA ASN A 213 1.65 -10.49 -2.24
C ASN A 213 2.85 -9.70 -1.69
N GLY A 214 3.07 -9.72 -0.38
CA GLY A 214 4.25 -9.09 0.24
C GLY A 214 5.58 -9.60 -0.32
N MET A 215 5.71 -10.91 -0.58
CA MET A 215 6.94 -11.47 -1.17
C MET A 215 7.20 -10.92 -2.58
N VAL A 216 6.19 -10.86 -3.44
CA VAL A 216 6.35 -10.34 -4.81
C VAL A 216 6.60 -8.84 -4.83
N THR A 217 5.86 -8.08 -4.03
CA THR A 217 6.03 -6.63 -3.98
C THR A 217 7.37 -6.23 -3.36
N CYS A 218 7.96 -7.05 -2.49
CA CYS A 218 9.32 -6.86 -2.01
C CYS A 218 10.34 -6.79 -3.17
N VAL A 219 10.21 -7.67 -4.17
CA VAL A 219 11.06 -7.65 -5.36
C VAL A 219 10.82 -6.39 -6.18
N GLY A 220 9.54 -6.06 -6.44
CA GLY A 220 9.17 -4.89 -7.22
C GLY A 220 9.68 -3.58 -6.61
N VAL A 221 9.47 -3.39 -5.30
CA VAL A 221 9.95 -2.19 -4.59
C VAL A 221 11.46 -2.09 -4.62
N GLN A 222 12.22 -3.18 -4.48
CA GLN A 222 13.67 -3.13 -4.59
C GLN A 222 14.15 -2.69 -5.98
N VAL A 223 13.50 -3.16 -7.04
CA VAL A 223 13.80 -2.75 -8.41
C VAL A 223 13.47 -1.27 -8.61
N GLY A 224 12.25 -0.88 -8.25
CA GLY A 224 11.80 0.51 -8.34
C GLY A 224 12.69 1.47 -7.56
N TYR A 225 13.09 1.09 -6.34
CA TYR A 225 13.94 1.90 -5.48
C TYR A 225 15.27 2.26 -6.13
N LYS A 226 15.92 1.30 -6.80
CA LYS A 226 17.16 1.56 -7.56
C LYS A 226 16.95 2.53 -8.71
N ILE A 227 15.82 2.42 -9.41
CA ILE A 227 15.45 3.34 -10.50
C ILE A 227 15.24 4.76 -9.93
N GLY A 228 14.48 4.88 -8.84
CA GLY A 228 14.23 6.15 -8.16
C GLY A 228 15.50 6.83 -7.65
N GLN A 229 16.41 6.07 -7.03
CA GLN A 229 17.72 6.61 -6.59
C GLN A 229 18.54 7.14 -7.77
N LYS A 230 18.58 6.40 -8.88
CA LYS A 230 19.28 6.85 -10.10
C LYS A 230 18.64 8.10 -10.68
N ALA A 231 17.31 8.17 -10.72
CA ALA A 231 16.58 9.35 -11.16
C ALA A 231 16.85 10.57 -10.27
N ARG A 232 16.94 10.40 -8.94
CA ARG A 232 17.30 11.50 -8.03
C ARG A 232 18.73 12.00 -8.26
N SER A 233 19.66 11.10 -8.56
CA SER A 233 21.08 11.47 -8.75
C SER A 233 21.36 12.33 -9.97
N VAL A 234 20.43 12.38 -10.93
CA VAL A 234 20.56 13.22 -12.14
C VAL A 234 19.86 14.57 -12.01
N VAL A 235 19.10 14.79 -10.92
CA VAL A 235 18.46 16.07 -10.63
C VAL A 235 19.39 16.88 -9.72
N PRO A 236 19.84 18.08 -10.14
CA PRO A 236 20.73 18.93 -9.36
C PRO A 236 20.13 19.43 -8.03
#